data_AF-A0A3B3DN09-F1
#
_entry.id   AF-A0A3B3DN09-F1
#
_cell.length_a   1.000
_cell.length_b   1.000
_cell.length_c   1.000
_cell.angle_alpha   90.00
_cell.angle_beta   90.00
_cell.angle_gamma   90.00
#
_symmetry.space_group_name_H-M   'P 1'
#
loop_
_entity.id
_entity.type
_entity.pdbx_description
1 polymer ?
#
loop_
_entity_poly.entity_id
_entity_poly.type
_entity_poly.pdbx_seq_one_letter_code
_entity_poly.pdbx_strand_id
1 'polypeptide(L)'
;MAAVYKLSSVCRRGVHPLLYQSALLARPAAVLQKRTEPPCLLTARIHSSQALHSGADSKAASMHWTAERVLSIALLAMGPVAYYSPGPVIDYSLAAALTLHGHW
;
A
#
# COMPACT_ATOMS: atom_id res chain seq x y z
N MET A 1 -28.65 7.90 -5.40
CA MET A 1 -27.91 7.25 -4.30
C MET A 1 -26.43 7.49 -4.54
N ALA A 2 -25.81 8.41 -3.80
CA ALA A 2 -24.41 8.81 -4.00
C ALA A 2 -23.55 8.21 -2.89
N ALA A 3 -22.58 7.37 -3.26
CA ALA A 3 -21.63 6.78 -2.32
C ALA A 3 -20.38 7.67 -2.23
N VAL A 4 -20.22 8.34 -1.09
CA VAL A 4 -19.01 9.10 -0.76
C VAL A 4 -17.96 8.10 -0.27
N TYR A 5 -16.96 7.81 -1.10
CA TYR A 5 -15.81 7.01 -0.68
C TYR A 5 -14.84 7.92 0.11
N LYS A 6 -14.70 7.69 1.41
CA LYS A 6 -13.65 8.33 2.24
C LYS A 6 -12.32 7.61 1.98
N LEU A 7 -11.55 8.11 1.03
CA LEU A 7 -10.14 7.76 0.87
C LEU A 7 -9.31 8.60 1.86
N SER A 8 -9.04 8.05 3.03
CA SER A 8 -8.06 8.64 3.96
C SER A 8 -7.16 7.53 4.50
N SER A 9 -6.08 7.26 3.76
CA SER A 9 -4.88 6.62 4.29
C SER A 9 -3.72 7.60 4.09
N VAL A 10 -3.62 8.55 5.01
CA VAL A 10 -2.41 9.38 5.14
C VAL A 10 -1.48 8.59 6.04
N CYS A 11 -0.45 8.00 5.45
CA CYS A 11 0.71 7.49 6.17
C CYS A 11 1.35 8.67 6.92
N ARG A 12 1.04 8.85 8.22
CA ARG A 12 1.78 9.74 9.10
C ARG A 12 3.14 9.10 9.41
N ARG A 13 4.07 9.25 8.48
CA ARG A 13 5.49 9.02 8.74
C ARG A 13 5.94 10.11 9.72
N GLY A 14 6.18 9.70 10.97
CA GLY A 14 6.47 10.60 12.07
C GLY A 14 7.62 11.54 11.76
N VAL A 15 7.31 12.83 11.63
CA VAL A 15 8.29 13.90 11.71
C VAL A 15 8.29 14.35 13.16
N HIS A 16 9.39 14.10 13.87
CA HIS A 16 9.60 14.51 15.25
C HIS A 16 9.89 16.02 15.24
N PRO A 17 9.04 16.91 15.80
CA PRO A 17 9.46 18.27 16.05
C PRO A 17 10.30 18.26 17.32
N LEU A 18 11.60 18.45 17.14
CA LEU A 18 12.51 18.86 18.21
C LEU A 18 12.03 20.21 18.76
N LEU A 19 11.92 20.27 20.09
CA LEU A 19 11.94 21.48 20.93
C LEU A 19 10.76 22.45 20.77
N TYR A 20 9.83 22.35 21.73
CA TYR A 20 9.22 23.54 22.32
C TYR A 20 9.25 23.40 23.85
N GLN A 21 10.36 23.89 24.42
CA GLN A 21 10.45 24.22 25.83
C GLN A 21 9.47 25.35 26.17
N SER A 22 9.15 25.44 27.47
CA SER A 22 8.50 26.56 28.19
C SER A 22 6.99 26.32 28.40
N ALA A 23 6.42 26.36 29.60
CA ALA A 23 6.92 26.81 30.90
C ALA A 23 5.98 26.34 32.03
N LEU A 24 6.47 26.55 33.26
CA LEU A 24 5.74 26.76 34.52
C LEU A 24 5.42 25.54 35.41
N LEU A 25 6.16 25.54 36.53
CA LEU A 25 5.69 25.37 37.90
C LEU A 25 4.85 24.12 38.21
N ALA A 26 5.50 23.13 38.81
CA ALA A 26 5.01 22.55 40.07
C ALA A 26 6.12 21.69 40.69
N ARG A 27 6.70 22.19 41.77
CA ARG A 27 7.57 21.42 42.67
C ARG A 27 6.64 20.56 43.54
N PRO A 28 6.90 19.26 43.69
CA PRO A 28 6.70 18.66 45.01
C PRO A 28 7.90 17.84 45.48
N ALA A 29 7.93 17.77 46.80
CA ALA A 29 8.87 17.16 47.71
C ALA A 29 9.45 15.80 47.32
N ALA A 30 10.66 15.59 47.82
CA ALA A 30 11.39 14.34 47.83
C ALA A 30 10.57 13.16 48.37
N VAL A 31 10.53 12.08 47.61
CA VAL A 31 10.40 10.70 48.12
C VAL A 31 11.38 9.84 47.33
N LEU A 32 12.39 9.32 48.04
CA LEU A 32 13.30 8.29 47.55
C LEU A 32 12.50 6.99 47.37
N GLN A 33 12.02 6.74 46.15
CA GLN A 33 11.38 5.47 45.82
C GLN A 33 12.39 4.58 45.09
N LYS A 34 13.01 3.69 45.89
CA LYS A 34 13.81 2.54 45.45
C LYS A 34 13.00 1.72 44.44
N ARG A 35 13.24 1.92 43.14
CA ARG A 35 12.58 1.18 42.07
C ARG A 35 13.31 -0.15 41.88
N THR A 36 12.80 -1.18 42.55
CA THR A 36 13.09 -2.57 42.21
C THR A 36 12.58 -2.81 40.79
N GLU A 37 13.50 -3.11 39.88
CA GLU A 37 13.24 -3.57 38.51
C GLU A 37 12.43 -4.88 38.53
N PRO A 38 11.26 -4.97 37.88
CA PRO A 38 10.77 -6.25 37.41
C PRO A 38 11.43 -6.55 36.05
N PRO A 39 12.05 -7.72 35.86
CA PRO A 39 12.58 -8.10 34.55
C PRO A 39 11.43 -8.10 33.55
N CYS A 40 11.62 -7.33 32.47
CA CYS A 40 10.71 -7.24 31.35
C CYS A 40 10.34 -8.66 30.88
N LEU A 41 9.15 -9.13 31.26
CA LEU A 41 8.64 -10.43 30.88
C LEU A 41 8.45 -10.43 29.36
N LEU A 42 9.34 -11.20 28.75
CA LEU A 42 9.31 -11.75 27.41
C LEU A 42 7.95 -12.39 27.14
N THR A 43 6.95 -11.59 26.72
CA THR A 43 5.66 -12.12 26.26
C THR A 43 5.14 -11.30 25.08
N ALA A 44 5.88 -11.39 23.97
CA ALA A 44 5.36 -11.53 22.61
C ALA A 44 6.53 -11.63 21.64
N ARG A 45 7.44 -12.58 21.88
CA ARG A 45 8.36 -13.00 20.81
C ARG A 45 7.53 -13.83 19.84
N ILE A 46 6.94 -13.17 18.85
CA ILE A 46 6.25 -13.83 17.74
C ILE A 46 7.33 -14.62 16.99
N HIS A 47 7.39 -15.93 17.27
CA HIS A 47 8.13 -16.89 16.46
C HIS A 47 7.37 -17.07 15.15
N SER A 48 7.43 -16.09 14.25
CA SER A 48 7.22 -16.37 12.84
C SER A 48 8.44 -17.18 12.42
N SER A 49 8.34 -18.52 12.44
CA SER A 49 9.38 -19.36 11.88
C SER A 49 9.60 -18.87 10.45
N GLN A 50 10.83 -18.44 10.16
CA GLN A 50 11.29 -18.08 8.84
C GLN A 50 11.46 -19.37 8.03
N ALA A 51 10.39 -20.15 7.91
CA ALA A 51 10.33 -21.34 7.10
C ALA A 51 9.83 -20.90 5.72
N LEU A 52 10.75 -20.95 4.75
CA LEU A 52 10.55 -20.68 3.31
C LEU A 52 10.69 -19.21 2.87
N HIS A 53 11.94 -18.76 2.85
CA HIS A 53 12.46 -17.64 2.04
C HIS A 53 12.36 -17.88 0.52
N SER A 54 11.22 -18.36 0.03
CA SER A 54 11.04 -18.64 -1.41
C SER A 54 9.73 -18.07 -1.97
N GLY A 55 8.88 -17.45 -1.15
CA GLY A 55 7.61 -16.84 -1.60
C GLY A 55 7.25 -15.48 -0.97
N ALA A 56 8.11 -14.92 -0.10
CA ALA A 56 7.76 -13.80 0.76
C ALA A 56 7.70 -12.42 0.09
N ASP A 57 8.01 -12.29 -1.21
CA ASP A 57 7.87 -11.01 -1.94
C ASP A 57 7.41 -11.21 -3.40
N SER A 58 6.48 -12.16 -3.62
CA SER A 58 5.86 -12.32 -4.94
C SER A 58 4.95 -11.14 -5.24
N LYS A 59 5.40 -10.25 -6.14
CA LYS A 59 4.63 -9.11 -6.64
C LYS A 59 3.51 -9.51 -7.61
N ALA A 60 3.25 -10.80 -7.82
CA ALA A 60 2.32 -11.31 -8.82
C ALA A 60 0.93 -10.67 -8.75
N ALA A 61 0.35 -10.54 -7.55
CA ALA A 61 -0.96 -9.91 -7.38
C ALA A 61 -0.94 -8.41 -7.72
N SER A 62 0.11 -7.67 -7.30
CA SER A 62 0.24 -6.26 -7.66
C SER A 62 0.50 -6.06 -9.16
N MET A 63 1.26 -6.96 -9.78
CA MET A 63 1.51 -6.95 -11.22
C MET A 63 0.24 -7.25 -12.01
N HIS A 64 -0.58 -8.21 -11.56
CA HIS A 64 -1.87 -8.52 -12.15
C HIS A 64 -2.78 -7.29 -12.13
N TRP A 65 -2.90 -6.64 -10.97
CA TRP A 65 -3.69 -5.42 -10.83
C TRP A 65 -3.19 -4.28 -11.74
N THR A 66 -1.86 -4.08 -11.82
CA THR A 66 -1.30 -3.07 -12.74
C THR A 66 -1.53 -3.45 -14.21
N ALA A 67 -1.40 -4.73 -14.56
CA ALA A 67 -1.61 -5.22 -15.92
C ALA A 67 -3.05 -5.00 -16.38
N GLU A 68 -4.05 -5.27 -15.53
CA GLU A 68 -5.45 -4.94 -15.82
C GLU A 68 -5.62 -3.47 -16.20
N ARG A 69 -5.04 -2.55 -15.42
CA ARG A 69 -5.14 -1.10 -15.66
C ARG A 69 -4.43 -0.68 -16.95
N VAL A 70 -3.24 -1.22 -17.19
CA VAL A 70 -2.49 -0.97 -18.44
C VAL A 70 -3.28 -1.46 -19.65
N LEU A 71 -3.88 -2.65 -19.57
CA LEU A 71 -4.71 -3.20 -20.62
C LEU A 71 -5.96 -2.33 -20.87
N SER A 72 -6.63 -1.83 -19.82
CA SER A 72 -7.76 -0.92 -19.97
C SER A 72 -7.37 0.38 -20.68
N ILE A 73 -6.22 0.97 -20.34
CA ILE A 73 -5.75 2.20 -21.00
C ILE A 73 -5.39 1.93 -22.46
N ALA A 74 -4.71 0.81 -22.74
CA ALA A 74 -4.39 0.39 -24.10
C ALA A 74 -5.66 0.20 -24.94
N LEU A 75 -6.66 -0.50 -24.40
CA LEU A 75 -7.95 -0.71 -25.05
C LEU A 75 -8.67 0.62 -25.35
N LEU A 76 -8.64 1.56 -24.41
CA LEU A 76 -9.20 2.90 -24.60
C LEU A 76 -8.50 3.65 -25.73
N ALA A 77 -7.18 3.57 -25.81
CA ALA A 77 -6.40 4.19 -26.88
C ALA A 77 -6.59 3.51 -28.25
N MET A 78 -6.88 2.20 -28.28
CA MET A 78 -7.13 1.48 -29.53
C MET A 78 -8.40 1.95 -30.25
N GLY A 79 -9.40 2.48 -29.54
CA GLY A 79 -10.62 3.02 -30.17
C GLY A 79 -10.34 4.06 -31.27
N PRO A 80 -9.68 5.19 -30.95
CA PRO A 80 -9.31 6.16 -31.98
C PRO A 80 -8.27 5.62 -32.99
N VAL A 81 -7.33 4.77 -32.56
CA VAL A 81 -6.33 4.19 -33.48
C VAL A 81 -7.01 3.32 -34.56
N ALA A 82 -7.97 2.48 -34.18
CA ALA A 82 -8.74 1.65 -35.10
C ALA A 82 -9.58 2.49 -36.07
N TYR A 83 -10.04 3.67 -35.63
CA TYR A 83 -10.75 4.61 -36.50
C TYR A 83 -9.84 5.25 -37.56
N TYR A 84 -8.66 5.74 -37.16
CA TYR A 84 -7.75 6.44 -38.08
C TYR A 84 -6.88 5.52 -38.93
N SER A 85 -6.61 4.30 -38.48
CA SER A 85 -5.69 3.37 -39.14
C SER A 85 -6.26 1.95 -39.10
N PRO A 86 -7.34 1.68 -39.87
CA PRO A 86 -7.89 0.34 -39.95
C PRO A 86 -6.89 -0.61 -40.61
N GLY A 87 -6.82 -1.84 -40.10
CA GLY A 87 -5.95 -2.86 -40.66
C GLY A 87 -5.86 -4.10 -39.78
N PRO A 88 -5.40 -5.23 -40.35
CA PRO A 88 -5.44 -6.53 -39.69
C PRO A 88 -4.67 -6.56 -38.37
N VAL A 89 -3.56 -5.81 -38.27
CA VAL A 89 -2.80 -5.69 -37.02
C VAL A 89 -3.65 -5.10 -35.91
N ILE A 90 -4.40 -4.02 -36.19
CA ILE A 90 -5.26 -3.38 -35.21
C ILE A 90 -6.45 -4.27 -34.88
N ASP A 91 -7.05 -4.93 -35.88
CA ASP A 91 -8.19 -5.83 -35.68
C ASP A 91 -7.85 -7.01 -34.76
N TYR A 92 -6.71 -7.67 -34.99
CA TYR A 92 -6.25 -8.75 -34.12
C TYR A 92 -5.84 -8.26 -32.73
N SER A 93 -5.18 -7.09 -32.65
CA SER A 93 -4.82 -6.47 -31.37
C SER A 93 -6.05 -6.15 -30.54
N LEU A 94 -7.08 -5.60 -31.17
CA LEU A 94 -8.35 -5.25 -30.55
C LEU A 94 -9.09 -6.51 -30.07
N ALA A 95 -9.14 -7.55 -30.91
CA ALA A 95 -9.75 -8.83 -30.53
C ALA A 95 -9.03 -9.46 -29.31
N ALA A 96 -7.70 -9.48 -29.31
CA ALA A 96 -6.92 -10.00 -28.20
C ALA A 96 -7.12 -9.17 -26.92
N ALA A 97 -7.06 -7.84 -27.03
CA ALA A 97 -7.22 -6.94 -25.89
C ALA A 97 -8.63 -7.02 -25.30
N LEU A 98 -9.68 -7.06 -26.14
CA LEU A 98 -11.07 -7.23 -25.68
C LEU A 98 -11.27 -8.56 -24.98
N THR A 99 -10.75 -9.65 -25.56
CA THR A 99 -10.89 -11.00 -24.98
C THR A 99 -10.16 -11.09 -23.64
N LEU A 100 -8.92 -10.59 -23.57
CA LEU A 100 -8.13 -10.63 -22.35
C LEU A 100 -8.73 -9.71 -21.27
N HIS A 101 -9.19 -8.52 -21.65
CA HIS A 101 -9.79 -7.57 -20.72
C HIS A 101 -11.14 -8.05 -20.18
N GLY A 102 -11.94 -8.77 -20.99
CA GLY A 102 -13.19 -9.36 -20.53
C GLY A 102 -13.00 -10.61 -19.66
N HIS A 103 -11.82 -11.25 -19.75
CA HIS A 103 -11.50 -12.41 -18.94
C HIS A 103 -10.96 -12.05 -17.55
N TRP A 104 -10.20 -10.96 -17.44
CA TRP A 104 -9.64 -10.44 -16.17
C TRP A 104 -10.67 -9.63 -15.39
#